data_AF-A0A147HSZ1-F1
#
_entry.id   AF-A0A147HSZ1-F1
#
_cell.length_a   1.000
_cell.length_b   1.000
_cell.length_c   1.000
_cell.angle_alpha   90.00
_cell.angle_beta   90.00
_cell.angle_gamma   90.00
#
_symmetry.space_group_name_H-M   'P 1'
#
loop_
_entity.id
_entity.type
_entity.pdbx_description
1 polymer ?
#
loop_
_entity_poly.entity_id
_entity_poly.type
_entity_poly.pdbx_seq_one_letter_code
_entity_poly.pdbx_strand_id
1 'polypeptide(L)'
;MSSITLSAATRQNLLSLQDTAQLMATTQNRLATGKTVNSALDNPTNFFTSQALDGRSSSLNSLLDGVSNGIQSIQAANQGITSIQKLVDQAKSIANQALSTQLSTTGTAANAYSASTASQTVLLTINGTSV
;
A
#
# COMPACT_ATOMS: atom_id res chain seq x y z
N MET A 1 78.98 1.17 10.16
CA MET A 1 77.58 0.74 10.32
C MET A 1 77.52 -0.76 10.06
N SER A 2 77.59 -1.56 11.12
CA SER A 2 77.52 -3.03 11.02
C SER A 2 76.21 -3.40 10.36
N SER A 3 76.27 -3.94 9.15
CA SER A 3 75.10 -4.52 8.48
C SER A 3 74.61 -5.63 9.38
N ILE A 4 73.43 -5.46 10.00
CA ILE A 4 72.77 -6.53 10.74
C ILE A 4 72.44 -7.60 9.71
N THR A 5 73.37 -8.53 9.52
CA THR A 5 73.19 -9.73 8.74
C THR A 5 72.38 -10.69 9.60
N LEU A 6 71.06 -10.48 9.61
CA LEU A 6 70.12 -11.47 10.14
C LEU A 6 70.48 -12.81 9.48
N SER A 7 70.86 -13.79 10.31
CA SER A 7 71.11 -15.15 9.84
C SER A 7 69.89 -15.64 9.06
N ALA A 8 70.08 -16.48 8.04
CA ALA A 8 68.96 -16.95 7.20
C ALA A 8 67.78 -17.49 8.03
N ALA A 9 68.06 -18.16 9.16
CA ALA A 9 67.06 -18.65 10.10
C ALA A 9 66.28 -17.52 10.82
N THR A 10 66.94 -16.43 11.23
CA THR A 10 66.24 -15.31 11.91
C THR A 10 65.35 -14.52 10.97
N ARG A 11 65.73 -14.35 9.69
CA ARG A 11 64.87 -13.74 8.67
C ARG A 11 63.63 -14.60 8.37
N GLN A 12 63.81 -15.92 8.27
CA GLN A 12 62.69 -16.83 8.05
C GLN A 12 61.68 -16.76 9.21
N ASN A 13 62.17 -16.75 10.46
CA ASN A 13 61.30 -16.58 11.62
C ASN A 13 60.57 -15.23 11.62
N LEU A 14 61.26 -14.14 11.24
CA LEU A 14 60.66 -12.82 11.12
C LEU A 14 59.61 -12.72 10.00
N LEU A 15 59.82 -13.41 8.87
CA LEU A 15 58.80 -13.52 7.81
C LEU A 15 57.56 -14.26 8.32
N SER A 16 57.73 -15.41 8.98
CA SER A 16 56.61 -16.16 9.57
C SER A 16 55.84 -15.35 10.62
N LEU A 17 56.53 -14.55 11.45
CA LEU A 17 55.87 -13.66 12.42
C LEU A 17 55.12 -12.51 11.74
N GLN A 18 55.64 -11.96 10.65
CA GLN A 18 54.94 -10.95 9.87
C GLN A 18 53.69 -11.52 9.20
N ASP A 19 53.77 -12.70 8.60
CA ASP A 19 52.63 -13.39 7.99
C ASP A 19 51.55 -13.70 9.05
N THR A 20 51.98 -14.14 10.23
CA THR A 20 51.07 -14.40 11.38
C THR A 20 50.41 -13.10 11.85
N ALA A 21 51.16 -12.01 11.96
CA ALA A 21 50.62 -10.71 12.36
C ALA A 21 49.60 -10.18 11.33
N GLN A 22 49.87 -10.36 10.03
CA GLN A 22 48.93 -10.01 8.96
C GLN A 22 47.65 -10.86 9.03
N LEU A 23 47.77 -12.19 9.17
CA LEU A 23 46.63 -13.08 9.32
C LEU A 23 45.78 -12.73 10.55
N MET A 24 46.43 -12.39 11.67
CA MET A 24 45.76 -11.96 12.89
C MET A 24 45.02 -10.63 12.68
N ALA A 25 45.61 -9.67 11.97
CA ALA A 25 44.95 -8.40 11.65
C ALA A 25 43.72 -8.61 10.76
N THR A 26 43.82 -9.44 9.71
CA THR A 26 42.68 -9.79 8.85
C THR A 26 41.58 -10.51 9.65
N THR A 27 41.95 -11.45 10.53
CA THR A 27 40.98 -12.18 11.36
C THR A 27 40.25 -11.24 12.32
N GLN A 28 40.97 -10.34 12.98
CA GLN A 28 40.36 -9.32 13.85
C GLN A 28 39.42 -8.40 13.08
N ASN A 29 39.80 -7.97 11.86
CA ASN A 29 38.93 -7.16 11.01
C ASN A 29 37.64 -7.89 10.64
N ARG A 30 37.73 -9.16 10.26
CA ARG A 30 36.56 -10.01 9.95
C ARG A 30 35.67 -10.26 11.17
N LEU A 31 36.25 -10.46 12.34
CA LEU A 31 35.49 -10.61 13.59
C LEU A 31 34.78 -9.31 13.98
N ALA A 32 35.44 -8.16 13.86
CA ALA A 32 34.86 -6.86 14.20
C ALA A 32 33.70 -6.48 13.27
N THR A 33 33.76 -6.87 12.00
CA THR A 33 32.75 -6.54 10.98
C THR A 33 31.70 -7.62 10.78
N GLY A 34 31.98 -8.86 11.23
CA GLY A 34 31.20 -10.05 10.90
C GLY A 34 31.24 -10.45 9.42
N LYS A 35 32.04 -9.76 8.59
CA LYS A 35 32.08 -9.97 7.14
C LYS A 35 33.32 -10.75 6.75
N THR A 36 33.12 -11.68 5.82
CA THR A 36 34.22 -12.45 5.22
C THR A 36 35.02 -11.62 4.22
N VAL A 37 34.37 -10.67 3.54
CA VAL A 37 34.97 -9.76 2.55
C VAL A 37 34.65 -8.34 3.00
N ASN A 38 35.67 -7.58 3.40
CA ASN A 38 35.51 -6.23 3.93
C ASN A 38 35.86 -5.15 2.91
N SER A 39 36.70 -5.49 1.94
CA SER A 39 37.13 -4.58 0.89
C SER A 39 37.11 -5.24 -0.48
N ALA A 40 37.16 -4.40 -1.53
CA ALA A 40 37.34 -4.87 -2.90
C ALA A 40 38.71 -5.56 -3.12
N LEU A 41 39.71 -5.32 -2.26
CA LEU A 41 41.02 -5.99 -2.32
C LEU A 41 40.92 -7.44 -1.82
N ASP A 42 40.01 -7.73 -0.89
CA ASP A 42 39.82 -9.09 -0.36
C ASP A 42 39.18 -10.00 -1.41
N ASN A 43 38.12 -9.50 -2.06
CA ASN A 43 37.47 -10.16 -3.19
C ASN A 43 36.56 -9.15 -3.92
N PRO A 44 36.93 -8.67 -5.12
CA PRO A 44 36.17 -7.62 -5.80
C PRO A 44 34.76 -8.10 -6.19
N THR A 45 34.65 -9.31 -6.74
CA THR A 45 33.35 -9.87 -7.18
C THR A 45 32.35 -9.95 -6.05
N ASN A 46 32.75 -10.53 -4.91
CA ASN A 46 31.86 -10.68 -3.76
C ASN A 46 31.53 -9.32 -3.11
N PHE A 47 32.52 -8.42 -3.01
CA PHE A 47 32.32 -7.09 -2.42
C PHE A 47 31.29 -6.28 -3.22
N PHE A 48 31.47 -6.17 -4.53
CA PHE A 48 30.54 -5.40 -5.37
C PHE A 48 29.18 -6.08 -5.55
N THR A 49 29.13 -7.43 -5.58
CA THR A 49 27.85 -8.16 -5.56
C THR A 49 27.07 -7.87 -4.28
N SER A 50 27.74 -7.92 -3.13
CA SER A 50 27.10 -7.62 -1.84
C SER A 50 26.60 -6.17 -1.79
N GLN A 51 27.40 -5.22 -2.28
CA GLN A 51 27.00 -3.81 -2.37
C GLN A 51 25.79 -3.59 -3.29
N ALA A 52 25.72 -4.28 -4.43
CA ALA A 52 24.57 -4.21 -5.32
C ALA A 52 23.31 -4.81 -4.67
N LEU A 53 23.46 -5.91 -3.92
CA LEU A 53 22.35 -6.51 -3.17
C LEU A 53 21.85 -5.60 -2.04
N ASP A 54 22.75 -4.93 -1.31
CA ASP A 54 22.39 -3.93 -0.29
C ASP A 54 21.58 -2.77 -0.91
N GLY A 55 22.03 -2.24 -2.06
CA GLY A 55 21.31 -1.21 -2.80
C GLY A 55 19.93 -1.66 -3.28
N ARG A 56 19.81 -2.92 -3.73
CA ARG A 56 18.53 -3.51 -4.13
C ARG A 56 17.60 -3.71 -2.94
N SER A 57 18.12 -4.15 -1.80
CA SER A 57 17.35 -4.28 -0.55
C SER A 57 16.75 -2.93 -0.13
N SER A 58 17.55 -1.87 -0.13
CA SER A 58 17.08 -0.51 0.15
C SER A 58 15.98 -0.06 -0.83
N SER A 59 16.17 -0.33 -2.13
CA SER A 59 15.16 -0.01 -3.14
C SER A 59 13.86 -0.79 -2.96
N LEU A 60 13.95 -2.06 -2.56
CA LEU A 60 12.78 -2.89 -2.25
C LEU A 60 12.05 -2.39 -1.01
N ASN A 61 12.75 -1.85 0.00
CA ASN A 61 12.10 -1.23 1.16
C ASN A 61 11.28 -0.01 0.75
N SER A 62 11.85 0.88 -0.07
CA SER A 62 11.11 2.04 -0.59
C SER A 62 9.92 1.64 -1.46
N LEU A 63 10.05 0.57 -2.26
CA LEU A 63 8.93 0.02 -3.01
C LEU A 63 7.84 -0.53 -2.08
N LEU A 64 8.22 -1.25 -1.03
CA LEU A 64 7.29 -1.80 -0.04
C LEU A 64 6.50 -0.69 0.67
N ASP A 65 7.14 0.43 0.99
CA ASP A 65 6.47 1.60 1.57
C ASP A 65 5.45 2.19 0.58
N GLY A 66 5.83 2.32 -0.69
CA GLY A 66 4.94 2.77 -1.77
C GLY A 66 3.73 1.84 -1.96
N VAL A 67 3.96 0.52 -1.95
CA VAL A 67 2.90 -0.49 -2.02
C VAL A 67 1.98 -0.40 -0.79
N SER A 68 2.53 -0.21 0.40
CA SER A 68 1.74 -0.08 1.64
C SER A 68 0.84 1.16 1.63
N ASN A 69 1.31 2.27 1.05
CA ASN A 69 0.49 3.46 0.82
C ASN A 69 -0.59 3.20 -0.25
N GLY A 70 -0.26 2.49 -1.32
CA GLY A 70 -1.23 2.07 -2.35
C GLY A 70 -2.34 1.19 -1.80
N ILE A 71 -2.01 0.23 -0.92
CA ILE A 71 -2.98 -0.64 -0.25
C ILE A 71 -3.96 0.18 0.59
N GLN A 72 -3.48 1.15 1.37
CA GLN A 72 -4.35 2.04 2.15
C GLN A 72 -5.31 2.85 1.26
N SER A 73 -4.83 3.34 0.11
CA SER A 73 -5.68 4.03 -0.87
C SER A 73 -6.77 3.11 -1.43
N ILE A 74 -6.40 1.88 -1.81
CA ILE A 74 -7.36 0.87 -2.28
C ILE A 74 -8.38 0.52 -1.19
N GLN A 75 -7.96 0.42 0.06
CA GLN A 75 -8.86 0.14 1.18
C GLN A 75 -9.88 1.29 1.38
N ALA A 76 -9.42 2.54 1.33
CA ALA A 76 -10.31 3.70 1.38
C ALA A 76 -11.29 3.73 0.20
N ALA A 77 -10.81 3.42 -1.01
CA ALA A 77 -11.66 3.31 -2.19
C ALA A 77 -12.71 2.20 -2.05
N ASN A 78 -12.34 1.04 -1.50
CA ASN A 78 -13.27 -0.06 -1.22
C ASN A 78 -14.38 0.36 -0.24
N GLN A 79 -14.01 1.07 0.83
CA GLN A 79 -14.99 1.62 1.76
C GLN A 79 -15.93 2.64 1.10
N GLY A 80 -15.39 3.50 0.22
CA GLY A 80 -16.17 4.44 -0.57
C GLY A 80 -17.18 3.75 -1.49
N ILE A 81 -16.75 2.72 -2.23
CA ILE A 81 -17.62 1.92 -3.10
C ILE A 81 -18.73 1.23 -2.29
N THR A 82 -18.39 0.68 -1.13
CA THR A 82 -19.39 0.06 -0.23
C THR A 82 -20.45 1.07 0.20
N SER A 83 -20.06 2.30 0.52
CA SER A 83 -21.00 3.36 0.87
C SER A 83 -21.90 3.74 -0.32
N ILE A 84 -21.34 3.82 -1.53
CA ILE A 84 -22.11 4.08 -2.75
C ILE A 84 -23.14 2.97 -3.01
N GLN A 85 -22.76 1.71 -2.84
CA GLN A 85 -23.69 0.57 -2.98
C GLN A 85 -24.88 0.71 -2.02
N LYS A 86 -24.63 1.05 -0.76
CA LYS A 86 -25.71 1.31 0.21
C LYS A 86 -26.63 2.46 -0.21
N LEU A 87 -26.07 3.54 -0.76
CA LEU A 87 -26.86 4.66 -1.27
C LEU A 87 -27.74 4.25 -2.47
N VAL A 88 -27.21 3.41 -3.37
CA VAL A 88 -27.97 2.87 -4.50
C VAL A 88 -29.11 1.97 -4.01
N ASP A 89 -28.88 1.13 -3.01
CA ASP A 89 -29.94 0.29 -2.43
C ASP A 89 -31.04 1.12 -1.77
N GLN A 90 -30.67 2.19 -1.04
CA GLN A 90 -31.63 3.14 -0.47
C GLN A 90 -32.43 3.85 -1.56
N ALA A 91 -31.76 4.36 -2.61
CA ALA A 91 -32.42 5.01 -3.73
C ALA A 91 -33.40 4.09 -4.45
N LYS A 92 -33.04 2.80 -4.63
CA LYS A 92 -33.94 1.78 -5.20
C LYS A 92 -35.16 1.54 -4.31
N SER A 93 -34.97 1.48 -2.99
CA SER A 93 -36.08 1.36 -2.03
C SER A 93 -37.05 2.53 -2.14
N ILE A 94 -36.53 3.76 -2.18
CA ILE A 94 -37.32 4.98 -2.34
C ILE A 94 -38.06 4.98 -3.70
N ALA A 95 -37.38 4.60 -4.78
CA ALA A 95 -38.00 4.52 -6.10
C ALA A 95 -39.14 3.49 -6.14
N ASN A 96 -38.98 2.33 -5.49
CA ASN A 96 -40.04 1.33 -5.37
C ASN A 96 -41.22 1.84 -4.51
N GLN A 97 -40.92 2.55 -3.42
CA GLN A 97 -41.94 3.18 -2.59
C GLN A 97 -42.74 4.21 -3.39
N ALA A 98 -42.05 5.07 -4.15
CA ALA A 98 -42.64 6.06 -5.04
C ALA A 98 -43.55 5.41 -6.11
N LEU A 99 -43.07 4.34 -6.76
CA LEU A 99 -43.84 3.57 -7.74
C LEU A 99 -45.10 2.95 -7.11
N SER A 100 -45.01 2.40 -5.89
CA SER A 100 -46.17 1.86 -5.18
C SER A 100 -47.16 2.94 -4.71
N THR A 101 -46.68 4.15 -4.42
CA THR A 101 -47.53 5.30 -4.06
C THR A 101 -48.15 6.00 -5.26
N GLN A 102 -47.84 5.58 -6.50
CA GLN A 102 -48.47 6.14 -7.69
C GLN A 102 -49.95 5.77 -7.73
N LEU A 103 -50.74 6.66 -7.12
CA LEU A 103 -52.16 6.93 -7.24
C LEU A 103 -52.99 5.76 -7.76
N SER A 104 -53.34 4.85 -6.85
CA SER A 104 -54.55 4.06 -7.03
C SER A 104 -55.72 5.04 -7.03
N THR A 105 -56.20 5.45 -8.19
CA THR A 105 -57.42 6.28 -8.38
C THR A 105 -58.70 5.51 -8.02
N THR A 106 -58.60 4.52 -7.13
CA THR A 106 -59.69 3.67 -6.65
C THR A 106 -60.38 4.26 -5.42
N GLY A 107 -60.26 5.56 -5.17
CA GLY A 107 -61.04 6.30 -4.18
C GLY A 107 -62.03 7.21 -4.90
N THR A 108 -63.32 7.01 -4.62
CA THR A 108 -64.54 7.83 -4.88
C THR A 108 -64.69 8.68 -6.14
N ALA A 109 -63.65 9.16 -6.83
CA ALA A 109 -63.74 9.93 -8.08
C ALA A 109 -64.37 9.13 -9.24
N ALA A 110 -64.21 7.80 -9.28
CA ALA A 110 -64.88 6.95 -10.26
C ALA A 110 -66.38 6.72 -9.96
N ASN A 111 -66.83 6.93 -8.72
CA ASN A 111 -68.22 6.63 -8.29
C ASN A 111 -68.99 7.88 -7.80
N ALA A 112 -68.33 9.03 -7.63
CA ALA A 112 -68.93 10.29 -7.17
C ALA A 112 -69.38 11.20 -8.31
N TYR A 113 -69.26 10.77 -9.57
CA TYR A 113 -69.90 11.48 -10.67
C TYR A 113 -71.38 11.09 -10.71
N SER A 114 -72.23 11.95 -10.15
CA SER A 114 -73.58 12.13 -10.69
C SER A 114 -73.53 13.45 -11.44
N ALA A 115 -73.73 13.42 -12.75
CA ALA A 115 -73.76 14.64 -13.56
C ALA A 115 -74.88 15.56 -13.03
N SER A 116 -74.53 16.52 -12.19
CA SER A 116 -75.43 17.59 -11.78
C SER A 116 -75.62 18.53 -12.95
N THR A 117 -76.88 18.81 -13.29
CA THR A 117 -77.29 19.70 -14.39
C THR A 117 -77.08 21.19 -14.08
N ALA A 118 -76.53 21.53 -12.90
CA ALA A 118 -76.12 22.88 -12.55
C ALA A 118 -74.60 23.05 -12.72
N SER A 119 -74.18 24.13 -13.38
CA SER A 119 -72.77 24.50 -13.54
C SER A 119 -72.06 24.61 -12.18
N GLN A 120 -71.31 23.58 -11.80
CA GLN A 120 -70.44 23.61 -10.64
C GLN A 120 -68.98 23.57 -11.09
N THR A 121 -68.19 24.53 -10.61
CA THR A 121 -66.73 24.48 -10.72
C THR A 121 -66.22 23.35 -9.83
N VAL A 122 -65.65 22.31 -10.43
CA VAL A 122 -65.01 21.23 -9.69
C VAL A 122 -63.62 21.71 -9.26
N LEU A 123 -63.41 21.90 -7.96
CA LEU A 123 -62.08 22.14 -7.41
C LEU A 123 -61.34 20.80 -7.33
N LEU A 124 -60.33 20.61 -8.19
CA LEU A 124 -59.40 19.49 -8.03
C LEU A 124 -58.39 19.87 -6.95
N THR A 125 -58.30 19.05 -5.91
CA THR A 125 -57.29 19.21 -4.85
C THR A 125 -56.24 18.12 -5.01
N ILE A 126 -54.98 18.52 -5.19
CA ILE A 126 -53.85 17.59 -5.16
C ILE A 126 -53.15 17.79 -3.82
N ASN A 127 -53.06 16.72 -3.03
CA ASN A 127 -52.38 16.72 -1.73
C ASN A 127 -52.87 17.81 -0.76
N GLY A 128 -54.18 18.12 -0.77
CA GLY A 128 -54.79 19.11 0.12
C GLY A 128 -54.69 20.58 -0.35
N THR A 129 -54.15 20.83 -1.55
CA THR A 129 -54.07 22.18 -2.14
C THR A 129 -54.85 22.23 -3.45
N SER A 130 -55.73 23.22 -3.60
CA SER A 130 -56.56 23.41 -4.80
C SER A 130 -55.69 23.84 -5.98
N VAL A 131 -55.87 23.20 -7.14
CA VAL A 131 -55.25 23.59 -8.42
C VAL A 131 -56.26 24.19 -9.38
#